data_AF-A0A562EWE4-F1
#
_entry.id   AF-A0A562EWE4-F1
#
_cell.length_a   1.000
_cell.length_b   1.000
_cell.length_c   1.000
_cell.angle_alpha   90.00
_cell.angle_beta   90.00
_cell.angle_gamma   90.00
#
_symmetry.space_group_name_H-M   'P 1'
#
loop_
_entity.id
_entity.type
_entity.pdbx_description
1 polymer ?
#
loop_
_entity_poly.entity_id
_entity_poly.type
_entity_poly.pdbx_seq_one_letter_code
_entity_poly.pdbx_strand_id
1 'polypeptide(L)' 'MGFPHGHRKTTTLVAGLRMTGMVAPMVLDGPINGDWFEAYVAQVLVPELRPGDVVIMDNLSSHKRAAVKDRIEAAGATLR' A
#
# COMPACT_ATOMS: atom_id res chain seq x y z
N MET A 1 9.01 11.86 -38.15
CA MET A 1 8.39 11.97 -36.81
C MET A 1 8.33 10.57 -36.22
N GLY A 2 9.26 10.23 -35.31
CA GLY A 2 9.36 8.88 -34.77
C GLY A 2 8.41 8.71 -33.59
N PHE A 3 7.44 7.80 -33.70
CA PHE A 3 6.65 7.35 -32.56
C PHE A 3 7.51 6.40 -31.71
N PRO A 4 7.51 6.51 -30.38
CA PRO A 4 8.28 5.61 -29.54
C PRO A 4 7.63 4.20 -29.57
N HIS A 5 8.31 3.24 -30.19
CA HIS A 5 7.91 1.82 -30.24
C HIS A 5 8.59 1.04 -29.10
N GLY A 6 8.21 1.33 -27.85
CA GLY A 6 8.72 0.63 -26.68
C GLY A 6 7.69 -0.31 -26.05
N HIS A 7 8.10 -1.51 -25.66
CA HIS A 7 7.31 -2.35 -24.74
C HIS A 7 7.34 -1.70 -23.35
N ARG A 8 6.28 -0.98 -22.98
CA ARG A 8 6.15 -0.37 -21.65
C ARG A 8 5.85 -1.48 -20.63
N LYS A 9 6.77 -1.72 -19.70
CA LYS A 9 6.52 -2.52 -18.49
C LYS A 9 6.07 -1.58 -17.37
N THR A 10 4.94 -1.88 -16.74
CA THR A 10 4.48 -1.16 -15.55
C THR A 10 5.03 -1.85 -14.31
N THR A 11 5.56 -1.07 -13.38
CA THR A 11 6.03 -1.55 -12.08
C THR A 11 5.44 -0.64 -11.01
N THR A 12 4.76 -1.21 -10.02
CA THR A 12 4.19 -0.47 -8.90
C THR A 12 5.07 -0.63 -7.68
N LEU A 13 5.44 0.50 -7.07
CA LEU A 13 6.02 0.56 -5.72
C LEU A 13 4.93 1.07 -4.77
N VAL A 14 4.73 0.35 -3.68
CA VAL A 14 3.91 0.79 -2.56
C VAL A 14 4.77 0.75 -1.30
N ALA A 15 4.66 1.79 -0.47
CA ALA A 15 5.38 1.90 0.78
C ALA A 15 4.66 2.85 1.74
N GLY A 16 4.90 2.69 3.03
CA GLY A 16 4.56 3.69 4.04
C GLY A 16 5.66 4.74 4.19
N LEU A 17 5.28 5.94 4.62
CA LEU A 17 6.22 7.01 4.99
C LEU A 17 5.96 7.46 6.42
N ARG A 18 7.02 7.49 7.23
CA ARG A 18 7.05 8.06 8.59
C ARG A 18 8.04 9.22 8.62
N MET A 19 7.99 10.02 9.68
CA MET A 19 9.02 11.06 9.94
C MET A 19 10.44 10.49 10.04
N THR A 20 10.56 9.20 10.37
CA THR A 20 11.83 8.47 10.45
C THR A 20 12.27 7.86 9.12
N GLY A 21 11.47 7.98 8.06
CA GLY A 21 11.77 7.45 6.73
C GLY A 21 10.73 6.49 6.18
N MET A 22 11.08 5.83 5.08
CA MET A 22 10.25 4.84 4.39
C MET A 22 10.16 3.53 5.19
N VAL A 23 8.97 2.94 5.20
CA VAL A 23 8.66 1.66 5.85
C VAL A 23 7.81 0.80 4.92
N ALA A 24 7.74 -0.51 5.18
CA ALA A 24 6.89 -1.44 4.44
C ALA A 24 7.00 -1.35 2.90
N PRO A 25 8.20 -1.32 2.27
CA PRO A 25 8.27 -1.26 0.82
C PRO A 25 7.88 -2.58 0.16
N MET A 26 7.12 -2.52 -0.93
CA MET A 26 6.81 -3.66 -1.79
C MET A 26 6.78 -3.24 -3.26
N VAL A 27 7.39 -4.07 -4.11
CA VAL A 27 7.42 -3.88 -5.57
C VAL A 27 6.60 -4.96 -6.25
N LEU A 28 5.75 -4.56 -7.19
CA LEU A 28 4.90 -5.43 -8.00
C LEU A 28 5.18 -5.20 -9.48
N ASP A 29 5.24 -6.29 -10.24
CA ASP A 29 5.23 -6.25 -11.70
C ASP A 29 3.79 -6.09 -12.19
N GLY A 30 3.44 -4.87 -12.60
CA GLY A 30 2.09 -4.49 -13.04
C GLY A 30 1.34 -3.59 -12.06
N PRO A 31 0.11 -3.17 -12.41
CA PRO A 31 -0.70 -2.29 -11.59
C PRO A 31 -1.21 -3.01 -10.33
N ILE A 32 -1.25 -2.27 -9.22
CA ILE A 32 -1.90 -2.74 -7.98
C ILE A 32 -3.42 -2.77 -8.14
N ASN A 33 -4.07 -3.78 -7.56
CA ASN A 33 -5.53 -3.87 -7.44
C ASN A 33 -5.91 -4.07 -5.97
N GLY A 34 -7.21 -4.20 -5.69
CA GLY A 34 -7.70 -4.32 -4.31
C GLY A 34 -7.17 -5.56 -3.56
N ASP A 35 -6.91 -6.67 -4.26
CA ASP A 35 -6.48 -7.92 -3.61
C ASP A 35 -4.98 -7.86 -3.29
N TRP A 36 -4.17 -7.32 -4.22
CA TRP A 36 -2.77 -7.01 -3.97
C TRP A 36 -2.59 -5.98 -2.86
N PHE A 37 -3.48 -4.98 -2.81
CA PHE A 37 -3.44 -3.98 -1.74
C PHE A 37 -3.82 -4.56 -0.38
N GLU A 38 -4.83 -5.43 -0.31
CA GLU A 38 -5.15 -6.11 0.94
C GLU A 38 -3.99 -7.01 1.40
N ALA A 39 -3.37 -7.75 0.48
CA ALA A 39 -2.20 -8.55 0.78
C ALA A 39 -1.02 -7.69 1.29
N TYR A 40 -0.77 -6.54 0.65
CA TYR A 40 0.21 -5.56 1.11
C TYR A 40 -0.07 -5.11 2.55
N VAL A 41 -1.32 -4.73 2.85
CA VAL A 41 -1.68 -4.28 4.20
C VAL A 41 -1.44 -5.39 5.22
N ALA A 42 -1.92 -6.59 4.93
CA ALA A 42 -1.81 -7.73 5.83
C ALA A 42 -0.38 -8.20 6.09
N GLN A 43 0.43 -8.29 5.03
CA GLN A 43 1.72 -8.99 5.06
C GLN A 43 2.91 -8.06 5.18
N VAL A 44 2.76 -6.79 4.80
CA VAL A 44 3.88 -5.84 4.71
C VAL A 44 3.66 -4.63 5.61
N LEU A 45 2.48 -4.00 5.56
CA LEU A 45 2.22 -2.80 6.37
C LEU A 45 2.00 -3.12 7.84
N VAL A 46 1.05 -4.01 8.16
CA VAL A 46 0.65 -4.32 9.55
C VAL A 46 1.82 -4.75 10.43
N PRO A 47 2.77 -5.60 9.99
CA PRO A 47 3.95 -5.95 10.79
C PRO A 47 4.84 -4.76 11.18
N GLU A 48 4.79 -3.67 10.40
CA GLU A 48 5.55 -2.44 10.66
C GLU A 48 4.79 -1.44 11.54
N LEU A 49 3.50 -1.69 11.84
CA LEU A 49 2.68 -0.80 12.67
C LEU A 49 2.95 -1.02 14.16
N ARG A 50 2.77 0.07 14.92
CA ARG A 50 2.79 0.09 16.38
C ARG A 50 1.43 0.55 16.89
N PRO A 51 0.97 0.05 18.05
CA PRO A 51 -0.22 0.59 18.69
C PRO A 51 -0.13 2.11 18.84
N GLY A 52 -1.20 2.81 18.45
CA GLY A 52 -1.28 4.28 18.42
C GLY A 52 -0.83 4.92 17.11
N ASP A 53 -0.26 4.17 16.15
CA ASP A 53 0.02 4.71 14.83
C ASP A 53 -1.26 5.14 14.11
N VAL A 54 -1.12 6.19 13.29
CA VAL A 54 -2.19 6.68 12.41
C VAL A 54 -1.80 6.38 10.98
N VAL A 55 -2.60 5.55 10.31
CA VAL A 55 -2.45 5.25 8.89
C VAL A 55 -3.32 6.23 8.10
N ILE A 56 -2.68 6.96 7.18
CA ILE A 56 -3.35 7.82 6.20
C ILE A 56 -3.07 7.20 4.84
N MET A 57 -4.11 6.94 4.07
CA MET A 57 -4.01 6.35 2.73
C MET A 57 -4.64 7.29 1.71
N ASP A 58 -4.29 7.12 0.45
CA ASP A 58 -5.04 7.79 -0.61
C ASP A 58 -6.48 7.25 -0.72
N ASN A 59 -7.32 8.00 -1.41
CA ASN A 59 -8.76 7.75 -1.52
C ASN A 59 -9.14 6.85 -2.73
N LEU A 60 -8.21 6.08 -3.30
CA LEU A 60 -8.49 5.20 -4.43
C LEU A 60 -9.44 4.06 -4.02
N SER A 61 -10.29 3.63 -4.96
CA SER A 61 -11.26 2.54 -4.73
C SER A 61 -10.59 1.21 -4.38
N SER A 62 -9.39 0.95 -4.90
CA SER A 62 -8.57 -0.21 -4.55
C SER A 62 -8.23 -0.28 -3.06
N HIS A 63 -8.23 0.84 -2.35
CA HIS A 63 -7.83 0.93 -0.94
C HIS A 63 -9.01 0.80 0.03
N LYS A 64 -10.25 0.82 -0.49
CA LYS A 64 -11.48 0.80 0.32
C LYS A 64 -12.03 -0.61 0.56
N ARG A 65 -11.16 -1.55 0.94
CA ARG A 65 -11.60 -2.89 1.37
C ARG A 65 -11.89 -2.87 2.87
N ALA A 66 -13.01 -3.45 3.30
CA ALA A 66 -13.36 -3.52 4.72
C ALA A 66 -12.23 -4.17 5.56
N ALA A 67 -11.63 -5.24 5.04
CA ALA A 67 -10.53 -5.96 5.66
C ALA A 67 -9.27 -5.09 5.90
N VAL A 68 -9.05 -4.02 5.14
CA VAL A 68 -7.90 -3.13 5.36
C VAL A 68 -8.04 -2.40 6.69
N LYS A 69 -9.22 -1.84 6.95
CA LYS A 69 -9.50 -1.15 8.22
C LYS A 69 -9.39 -2.12 9.40
N ASP A 70 -10.04 -3.28 9.30
CA ASP A 70 -10.06 -4.27 10.37
C ASP A 70 -8.65 -4.73 10.76
N ARG A 71 -7.77 -4.95 9.76
CA ARG A 71 -6.39 -5.37 10.00
C ARG A 71 -5.53 -4.27 10.65
N ILE A 72 -5.71 -3.01 10.24
CA ILE A 72 -5.01 -1.87 10.83
C ILE A 72 -5.45 -1.67 12.29
N GLU A 73 -6.76 -1.73 12.54
CA GLU A 73 -7.32 -1.54 13.89
C GLU A 73 -7.00 -2.71 14.82
N ALA A 74 -6.95 -3.94 14.31
CA ALA A 74 -6.50 -5.11 15.08
C ALA A 74 -5.03 -5.00 15.53
N ALA A 75 -4.19 -4.23 14.82
CA ALA A 75 -2.83 -3.92 15.22
C ALA A 75 -2.73 -2.78 16.27
N GLY A 76 -3.87 -2.24 16.72
CA GLY A 76 -3.94 -1.11 17.64
C GLY A 76 -3.64 0.24 16.98
N ALA A 77 -3.58 0.31 15.65
CA ALA A 77 -3.44 1.55 14.89
C ALA A 77 -4.83 2.07 14.48
N THR A 78 -4.88 3.28 13.89
CA THR A 78 -6.14 3.85 13.39
C THR A 78 -6.02 4.25 11.93
N LEU A 79 -7.05 3.94 11.14
CA LEU A 79 -7.16 4.40 9.75
C LEU A 79 -7.93 5.73 9.72
N ARG A 80 -7.41 6.73 8.99
CA ARG A 80 -8.00 8.06 8.83
C ARG A 80 -8.31 8.42 7.38
#